data_AF-A0A2E2Q4A2-F1
#
_entry.id   AF-A0A2E2Q4A2-F1
#
_cell.length_a   1.000
_cell.length_b   1.000
_cell.length_c   1.000
_cell.angle_alpha   90.00
_cell.angle_beta   90.00
_cell.angle_gamma   90.00
#
_symmetry.space_group_name_H-M   'P 1'
#
loop_
_entity.id
_entity.type
_entity.pdbx_description
1 polymer ?
#
loop_
_entity_poly.entity_id
_entity_poly.type
_entity_poly.pdbx_seq_one_letter_code
_entity_poly.pdbx_strand_id
1 'polypeptide(L)'
;MRTIPAATAALLTAVTLTGGTPVPASAGGPADGTTRVVLRMPDCEGCTVQVVSALATDDPDEPRLWASQERRVRDGKVAFPVPSSRTVGMQVLLDAPWEGHLGYRTTVVLRYAGEQAGDPMTPDEAVDRSRASSCFEGTSREKVVLPVEVHRVDVPGVHDEVPGTLAFTSTALPWLTPMARTVEGVLGSQDVRVCR
;
A
#
# COMPACT_ATOMS: atom_id res chain seq x y z
N MET A 1 65.27 -40.75 -47.78
CA MET A 1 65.71 -40.82 -46.37
C MET A 1 64.48 -40.64 -45.46
N ARG A 2 64.37 -41.49 -44.42
CA ARG A 2 63.48 -41.45 -43.23
C ARG A 2 62.03 -41.98 -43.30
N THR A 3 61.91 -43.28 -42.99
CA THR A 3 61.16 -43.95 -41.87
C THR A 3 59.71 -43.56 -41.47
N ILE A 4 58.88 -44.63 -41.42
CA ILE A 4 57.57 -45.01 -40.80
C ILE A 4 57.44 -44.52 -39.32
N PRO A 5 56.24 -44.19 -38.70
CA PRO A 5 55.18 -45.17 -38.37
C PRO A 5 53.70 -44.76 -38.22
N ALA A 6 52.88 -45.82 -38.15
CA ALA A 6 51.47 -45.90 -37.80
C ALA A 6 51.18 -45.62 -36.31
N ALA A 7 49.97 -45.16 -36.01
CA ALA A 7 49.33 -45.31 -34.70
C ALA A 7 47.81 -45.45 -34.83
N THR A 8 47.28 -46.35 -34.03
CA THR A 8 45.95 -46.98 -34.05
C THR A 8 45.11 -46.48 -32.86
N ALA A 9 43.77 -46.63 -32.94
CA ALA A 9 42.79 -46.73 -31.84
C ALA A 9 42.35 -45.38 -31.17
N ALA A 10 41.13 -45.16 -30.67
CA ALA A 10 39.94 -46.00 -30.42
C ALA A 10 38.67 -45.14 -30.14
N LEU A 11 37.53 -45.70 -30.53
CA LEU A 11 36.18 -45.79 -29.93
C LEU A 11 35.50 -44.66 -29.10
N LEU A 12 34.23 -44.40 -29.51
CA LEU A 12 32.96 -44.22 -28.74
C LEU A 12 32.82 -42.99 -27.82
N THR A 13 31.74 -42.20 -27.80
CA THR A 13 30.35 -42.60 -27.52
C THR A 13 29.40 -41.42 -27.82
N ALA A 14 28.19 -41.70 -28.32
CA ALA A 14 27.12 -40.72 -28.55
C ALA A 14 26.26 -40.50 -27.30
N VAL A 15 25.78 -39.28 -27.07
CA VAL A 15 24.60 -38.99 -26.23
C VAL A 15 23.70 -37.99 -26.96
N THR A 16 22.54 -38.46 -27.38
CA THR A 16 21.39 -37.69 -27.85
C THR A 16 20.64 -37.11 -26.66
N LEU A 17 20.38 -35.80 -26.63
CA LEU A 17 19.41 -35.18 -25.72
C LEU A 17 18.27 -34.59 -26.53
N THR A 18 17.11 -35.23 -26.36
CA THR A 18 15.79 -34.93 -26.88
C THR A 18 15.26 -33.58 -26.41
N GLY A 19 14.58 -32.88 -27.32
CA GLY A 19 13.98 -31.56 -27.09
C GLY A 19 12.88 -31.54 -26.04
N GLY A 20 12.84 -30.44 -25.29
CA GLY A 20 11.69 -30.00 -24.50
C GLY A 20 11.11 -28.74 -25.10
N THR A 21 9.85 -28.79 -25.53
CA THR A 21 9.04 -27.62 -25.86
C THR A 21 8.76 -26.81 -24.58
N PRO A 22 8.93 -25.47 -24.58
CA PRO A 22 8.52 -24.67 -23.44
C PRO A 22 6.99 -24.64 -23.35
N VAL A 23 6.47 -25.07 -22.21
CA VAL A 23 5.04 -24.94 -21.84
C VAL A 23 4.77 -23.46 -21.54
N PRO A 24 3.73 -22.82 -22.10
CA PRO A 24 3.34 -21.47 -21.71
C PRO A 24 2.87 -21.49 -20.26
N ALA A 25 3.48 -20.65 -19.42
CA ALA A 25 3.06 -20.45 -18.05
C ALA A 25 1.60 -19.96 -18.04
N SER A 26 0.72 -20.76 -17.45
CA SER A 26 -0.65 -20.38 -17.16
C SER A 26 -0.68 -19.05 -16.40
N ALA A 27 -1.56 -18.15 -16.84
CA ALA A 27 -1.86 -16.91 -16.13
C ALA A 27 -2.24 -17.24 -14.67
N GLY A 28 -1.34 -16.92 -13.75
CA GLY A 28 -1.63 -17.01 -12.33
C GLY A 28 -2.70 -15.98 -11.97
N GLY A 29 -3.82 -16.45 -11.44
CA GLY A 29 -4.64 -15.60 -10.56
C GLY A 29 -3.77 -15.02 -9.44
N PRO A 30 -4.23 -13.97 -8.74
CA PRO A 30 -3.44 -13.35 -7.67
C PRO A 30 -2.99 -14.46 -6.71
N ALA A 31 -1.67 -14.65 -6.59
CA ALA A 31 -1.11 -15.65 -5.70
C ALA A 31 -1.67 -15.45 -4.29
N ASP A 32 -1.92 -16.55 -3.56
CA ASP A 32 -2.23 -16.59 -2.12
C ASP A 32 -1.01 -16.13 -1.27
N GLY A 33 -0.37 -15.05 -1.69
CA GLY A 33 0.79 -14.46 -1.06
C GLY A 33 0.40 -13.40 -0.04
N THR A 34 1.34 -13.08 0.83
CA THR A 34 1.24 -11.95 1.75
C THR A 34 2.12 -10.81 1.24
N THR A 35 1.55 -9.62 1.09
CA THR A 35 2.31 -8.38 0.89
C THR A 35 2.71 -7.81 2.25
N ARG A 36 4.01 -7.56 2.41
CA ARG A 36 4.53 -6.79 3.54
C ARG A 36 4.35 -5.30 3.27
N VAL A 37 3.33 -4.70 3.86
CA VAL A 37 3.09 -3.26 3.83
C VAL A 37 3.89 -2.60 4.94
N VAL A 38 4.81 -1.72 4.59
CA VAL A 38 5.62 -0.95 5.55
C VAL A 38 5.26 0.51 5.43
N LEU A 39 4.80 1.10 6.52
CA LEU A 39 4.53 2.54 6.62
C LEU A 39 5.75 3.18 7.29
N ARG A 40 6.38 4.15 6.62
CA ARG A 40 7.45 4.98 7.21
C ARG A 40 6.82 6.28 7.68
N MET A 41 6.84 6.52 8.98
CA MET A 41 6.15 7.60 9.68
C MET A 41 7.07 8.15 10.77
N PRO A 42 8.21 8.78 10.41
CA PRO A 42 9.20 9.24 11.38
C PRO A 42 8.61 10.27 12.37
N ASP A 43 7.62 11.03 11.93
CA ASP A 43 7.00 12.12 12.70
C ASP A 43 5.78 11.66 13.53
N CYS A 44 5.56 10.35 13.66
CA CYS A 44 4.37 9.77 14.33
C CYS A 44 4.75 8.62 15.28
N GLU A 45 5.78 8.80 16.10
CA GLU A 45 6.17 7.78 17.07
C GLU A 45 5.04 7.53 18.09
N GLY A 46 4.73 6.25 18.35
CA GLY A 46 3.65 5.85 19.25
C GLY A 46 2.23 5.91 18.66
N CYS A 47 2.06 6.39 17.42
CA CYS A 47 0.77 6.34 16.73
C CYS A 47 0.24 4.92 16.61
N THR A 48 -1.06 4.74 16.87
CA THR A 48 -1.75 3.47 16.70
C THR A 48 -2.26 3.42 15.28
N VAL A 49 -1.91 2.36 14.54
CA VAL A 49 -2.20 2.24 13.12
C VAL A 49 -2.93 0.94 12.86
N GLN A 50 -3.94 1.01 12.01
CA GLN A 50 -4.66 -0.14 11.48
C GLN A 50 -4.68 -0.10 9.96
N VAL A 51 -4.47 -1.25 9.33
CA VAL A 51 -4.67 -1.41 7.89
C VAL A 51 -5.99 -2.13 7.69
N VAL A 52 -6.87 -1.52 6.89
CA VAL A 52 -8.18 -2.06 6.56
C VAL A 52 -8.31 -2.16 5.05
N SER A 53 -9.25 -2.97 4.58
CA SER A 53 -9.64 -3.03 3.17
C SER A 53 -11.15 -3.12 3.10
N ALA A 54 -11.75 -2.30 2.25
CA ALA A 54 -13.16 -2.38 1.91
C ALA A 54 -13.30 -2.15 0.41
N LEU A 55 -13.58 -3.23 -0.33
CA LEU A 55 -13.69 -3.20 -1.78
C LEU A 55 -15.12 -3.55 -2.18
N ALA A 56 -15.74 -2.72 -3.02
CA ALA A 56 -17.07 -3.02 -3.51
C ALA A 56 -17.14 -4.37 -4.23
N THR A 57 -18.33 -4.95 -4.21
CA THR A 57 -18.71 -6.09 -5.02
C THR A 57 -19.86 -5.68 -5.93
N ASP A 58 -20.39 -6.63 -6.70
CA ASP A 58 -21.58 -6.39 -7.51
C ASP A 58 -22.83 -6.11 -6.65
N ASP A 59 -22.81 -6.55 -5.38
CA ASP A 59 -23.81 -6.20 -4.38
C ASP A 59 -23.31 -5.00 -3.53
N PRO A 60 -23.95 -3.82 -3.62
CA PRO A 60 -23.51 -2.65 -2.88
C PRO A 60 -23.60 -2.79 -1.35
N ASP A 61 -24.43 -3.72 -0.85
CA ASP A 61 -24.64 -3.96 0.58
C ASP A 61 -23.65 -4.99 1.17
N GLU A 62 -22.89 -5.68 0.31
CA GLU A 62 -21.91 -6.71 0.71
C GLU A 62 -20.49 -6.40 0.21
N PRO A 63 -19.83 -5.32 0.69
CA PRO A 63 -18.44 -5.06 0.36
C PRO A 63 -17.52 -6.14 0.93
N ARG A 64 -16.43 -6.44 0.23
CA ARG A 64 -15.36 -7.31 0.76
C ARG A 64 -14.55 -6.55 1.80
N LEU A 65 -14.85 -6.83 3.06
CA LEU A 65 -14.17 -6.24 4.20
C LEU A 65 -12.99 -7.12 4.67
N TRP A 66 -11.96 -6.46 5.18
CA TRP A 66 -10.85 -7.07 5.91
C TRP A 66 -10.21 -6.02 6.81
N ALA A 67 -9.71 -6.43 7.97
CA ALA A 67 -9.00 -5.56 8.90
C ALA A 67 -7.80 -6.29 9.52
N SER A 68 -6.69 -5.58 9.68
CA SER A 68 -5.57 -6.02 10.49
C SER A 68 -5.86 -5.81 11.98
N GLN A 69 -5.04 -6.44 12.82
CA GLN A 69 -4.86 -5.95 14.19
C GLN A 69 -4.18 -4.58 14.17
N GLU A 70 -4.40 -3.79 15.21
CA GLU A 70 -3.71 -2.52 15.38
C GLU A 70 -2.26 -2.73 15.80
N ARG A 71 -1.38 -1.81 15.39
CA ARG A 71 0.03 -1.82 15.73
C ARG A 71 0.51 -0.40 16.00
N ARG A 72 1.51 -0.26 16.85
CA ARG A 72 2.12 1.03 17.14
C ARG A 72 3.32 1.28 16.23
N VAL A 73 3.47 2.53 15.80
CA VAL A 73 4.71 3.02 15.17
C VAL A 73 5.84 2.93 16.19
N ARG A 74 6.95 2.32 15.77
CA ARG A 74 8.20 2.23 16.52
C ARG A 74 9.39 2.46 15.61
N ASP A 75 10.34 3.25 16.08
CA ASP A 75 11.52 3.64 15.29
C ASP A 75 11.12 4.27 13.94
N GLY A 76 10.07 5.10 13.97
CA GLY A 76 9.57 5.83 12.79
C GLY A 76 8.93 4.94 11.71
N LYS A 77 8.51 3.71 12.03
CA LYS A 77 7.82 2.83 11.06
C LYS A 77 6.90 1.81 11.73
N VAL A 78 6.02 1.23 10.93
CA VAL A 78 5.21 0.06 11.29
C VAL A 78 5.04 -0.85 10.08
N ALA A 79 4.89 -2.16 10.30
CA ALA A 79 4.73 -3.13 9.22
C ALA A 79 3.60 -4.12 9.48
N PHE A 80 2.88 -4.43 8.41
CA PHE A 80 1.73 -5.34 8.39
C PHE A 80 1.93 -6.43 7.34
N PRO A 81 1.70 -7.71 7.71
CA PRO A 81 1.47 -8.76 6.73
C PRO A 81 0.02 -8.66 6.24
N VAL A 82 -0.17 -8.19 5.01
CA VAL A 82 -1.50 -8.03 4.39
C VAL A 82 -1.66 -9.13 3.34
N PRO A 83 -2.74 -9.93 3.34
CA PRO A 83 -2.98 -10.83 2.22
C PRO A 83 -3.01 -10.03 0.92
N SER A 84 -2.29 -10.47 -0.12
CA SER A 84 -2.10 -9.65 -1.34
C SER A 84 -3.44 -9.28 -1.99
N SER A 85 -4.42 -10.19 -1.91
CA SER A 85 -5.81 -9.98 -2.35
C SER A 85 -6.58 -8.90 -1.58
N ARG A 86 -6.06 -8.43 -0.44
CA ARG A 86 -6.63 -7.37 0.42
C ARG A 86 -5.87 -6.05 0.32
N THR A 87 -4.89 -5.94 -0.60
CA THR A 87 -4.22 -4.67 -0.87
C THR A 87 -5.06 -3.74 -1.74
N VAL A 88 -5.93 -4.28 -2.60
CA VAL A 88 -6.88 -3.51 -3.41
C VAL A 88 -7.99 -2.99 -2.49
N GLY A 89 -8.22 -1.66 -2.51
CA GLY A 89 -9.16 -1.02 -1.59
C GLY A 89 -8.64 -0.89 -0.15
N MET A 90 -7.32 -1.12 0.03
CA MET A 90 -6.65 -0.93 1.31
C MET A 90 -6.61 0.55 1.69
N GLN A 91 -6.80 0.81 2.98
CA GLN A 91 -6.70 2.12 3.61
C GLN A 91 -5.88 1.99 4.89
N VAL A 92 -5.25 3.10 5.30
CA VAL A 92 -4.50 3.19 6.55
C VAL A 92 -5.23 4.14 7.47
N LEU A 93 -5.68 3.63 8.61
CA LEU A 93 -6.27 4.40 9.69
C LEU A 93 -5.21 4.60 10.77
N LEU A 94 -5.18 5.76 11.39
CA LEU A 94 -4.31 6.03 12.52
C LEU A 94 -4.99 6.88 13.58
N ASP A 95 -4.54 6.68 14.82
CA ASP A 95 -4.78 7.58 15.94
C ASP A 95 -3.43 8.06 16.45
N ALA A 96 -3.24 9.38 16.50
CA ALA A 96 -2.00 9.96 16.97
C ALA A 96 -2.08 10.31 18.47
N PRO A 97 -0.98 10.20 19.25
CA PRO A 97 -1.01 10.42 20.69
C PRO A 97 -1.42 11.83 21.13
N TRP A 98 -1.37 12.81 20.21
CA TRP A 98 -1.75 14.19 20.47
C TRP A 98 -3.21 14.49 20.15
N GLU A 99 -3.93 13.61 19.46
CA GLU A 99 -5.30 13.88 19.03
C GLU A 99 -6.22 14.15 20.21
N GLY A 100 -7.03 15.20 20.08
CA GLY A 100 -8.13 15.46 20.98
C GLY A 100 -9.36 14.60 20.67
N HIS A 101 -10.51 15.00 21.20
CA HIS A 101 -11.78 14.33 20.92
C HIS A 101 -12.31 14.72 19.52
N LEU A 102 -11.88 13.99 18.50
CA LEU A 102 -12.19 14.26 17.08
C LEU A 102 -13.55 13.70 16.62
N GLY A 103 -14.02 12.60 17.21
CA GLY A 103 -15.23 11.91 16.75
C GLY A 103 -15.06 11.15 15.43
N TYR A 104 -13.82 10.97 14.97
CA TYR A 104 -13.43 10.18 13.80
C TYR A 104 -12.03 9.60 14.00
N ARG A 105 -11.61 8.66 13.14
CA ARG A 105 -10.21 8.24 13.01
C ARG A 105 -9.58 8.89 11.78
N THR A 106 -8.35 9.34 11.92
CA THR A 106 -7.59 9.91 10.81
C THR A 106 -7.28 8.81 9.79
N THR A 107 -7.54 9.08 8.52
CA THR A 107 -7.23 8.16 7.41
C THR A 107 -6.13 8.77 6.55
N VAL A 108 -5.07 8.01 6.28
CA VAL A 108 -3.97 8.48 5.43
C VAL A 108 -4.47 8.71 4.00
N VAL A 109 -4.25 9.91 3.50
CA VAL A 109 -4.51 10.28 2.13
C VAL A 109 -3.44 9.67 1.21
N LEU A 110 -3.87 8.95 0.20
CA LEU A 110 -2.98 8.41 -0.84
C LEU A 110 -2.89 9.33 -2.05
N ARG A 111 -3.95 10.12 -2.30
CA ARG A 111 -3.98 11.13 -3.35
C ARG A 111 -5.04 12.19 -3.09
N TYR A 112 -4.67 13.45 -3.28
CA TYR A 112 -5.60 14.58 -3.33
C TYR A 112 -6.14 14.80 -4.75
N ALA A 113 -7.34 15.39 -4.86
CA ALA A 113 -7.90 15.74 -6.17
C ALA A 113 -7.00 16.77 -6.89
N GLY A 114 -6.80 16.56 -8.19
CA GLY A 114 -5.93 17.39 -9.03
C GLY A 114 -4.50 16.84 -9.20
N GLU A 115 -4.02 16.04 -8.25
CA GLU A 115 -2.68 15.42 -8.33
C GLU A 115 -2.67 14.25 -9.32
N GLN A 116 -1.51 13.88 -9.83
CA GLN A 116 -1.21 12.67 -10.59
C GLN A 116 -0.39 11.68 -9.74
N ALA A 117 -0.45 10.39 -10.10
CA ALA A 117 0.39 9.41 -9.42
C ALA A 117 1.87 9.71 -9.69
N GLY A 118 2.68 9.79 -8.63
CA GLY A 118 4.08 10.19 -8.70
C GLY A 118 4.33 11.66 -8.33
N ASP A 119 3.29 12.50 -8.24
CA ASP A 119 3.46 13.89 -7.83
C ASP A 119 3.89 13.96 -6.34
N PRO A 120 4.85 14.81 -5.98
CA PRO A 120 5.16 15.05 -4.58
C PRO A 120 3.93 15.67 -3.89
N MET A 121 3.71 15.30 -2.63
CA MET A 121 2.69 15.95 -1.81
C MET A 121 3.39 16.59 -0.62
N THR A 122 3.09 17.85 -0.37
CA THR A 122 3.66 18.62 0.75
C THR A 122 2.56 19.03 1.75
N PRO A 123 2.91 19.35 3.01
CA PRO A 123 1.92 19.77 4.00
C PRO A 123 1.16 21.03 3.57
N ASP A 124 1.89 22.03 3.06
CA ASP A 124 1.31 23.31 2.61
C ASP A 124 0.31 23.12 1.48
N GLU A 125 0.59 22.22 0.54
CA GLU A 125 -0.35 21.90 -0.53
C GLU A 125 -1.51 21.04 -0.06
N ALA A 126 -1.27 20.15 0.91
CA ALA A 126 -2.26 19.22 1.43
C ALA A 126 -3.39 19.94 2.19
N VAL A 127 -3.05 20.94 3.02
CA VAL A 127 -4.05 21.68 3.82
C VAL A 127 -5.07 22.41 2.95
N ASP A 128 -4.69 22.83 1.75
CA ASP A 128 -5.59 23.53 0.81
C ASP A 128 -6.52 22.59 0.04
N ARG A 129 -6.34 21.27 0.17
CA ARG A 129 -7.15 20.30 -0.58
C ARG A 129 -8.46 20.05 0.13
N SER A 130 -9.52 20.07 -0.69
CA SER A 130 -10.90 19.83 -0.26
C SER A 130 -11.42 18.44 -0.60
N ARG A 131 -10.65 17.66 -1.39
CA ARG A 131 -11.01 16.29 -1.76
C ARG A 131 -9.80 15.37 -1.82
N ALA A 132 -9.95 14.16 -1.32
CA ALA A 132 -8.90 13.15 -1.23
C ALA A 132 -9.44 11.72 -1.32
N SER A 133 -8.58 10.78 -1.70
CA SER A 133 -8.84 9.34 -1.55
C SER A 133 -7.75 8.68 -0.72
N SER A 134 -8.20 7.78 0.15
CA SER A 134 -7.39 6.86 0.94
C SER A 134 -7.32 5.46 0.33
N CYS A 135 -8.06 5.20 -0.74
CA CYS A 135 -8.24 3.87 -1.31
C CYS A 135 -7.06 3.49 -2.21
N PHE A 136 -6.27 2.52 -1.79
CA PHE A 136 -5.13 2.02 -2.55
C PHE A 136 -5.59 1.16 -3.74
N GLU A 137 -4.98 1.36 -4.91
CA GLU A 137 -5.21 0.50 -6.09
C GLU A 137 -4.81 -0.97 -5.85
N GLY A 138 -3.91 -1.19 -4.89
CA GLY A 138 -3.40 -2.51 -4.55
C GLY A 138 -2.06 -2.80 -5.22
N THR A 139 -1.52 -3.98 -4.95
CA THR A 139 -0.24 -4.39 -5.50
C THR A 139 -0.10 -5.91 -5.55
N SER A 140 0.64 -6.42 -6.53
CA SER A 140 1.10 -7.81 -6.58
C SER A 140 2.51 -7.99 -6.00
N ARG A 141 3.14 -6.91 -5.53
CA ARG A 141 4.48 -6.98 -4.94
C ARG A 141 4.45 -7.65 -3.57
N GLU A 142 5.50 -8.40 -3.26
CA GLU A 142 5.69 -9.01 -1.93
C GLU A 142 5.93 -7.97 -0.84
N LYS A 143 6.36 -6.75 -1.21
CA LYS A 143 6.61 -5.65 -0.29
C LYS A 143 6.28 -4.31 -0.94
N VAL A 144 5.61 -3.46 -0.16
CA VAL A 144 5.40 -2.05 -0.49
C VAL A 144 5.83 -1.20 0.70
N VAL A 145 6.48 -0.08 0.40
CA VAL A 145 6.88 0.91 1.41
C VAL A 145 6.16 2.20 1.10
N LEU A 146 5.31 2.66 2.01
CA LEU A 146 4.58 3.90 1.90
C LEU A 146 5.26 4.93 2.81
N PRO A 147 5.94 5.95 2.26
CA PRO A 147 6.35 7.10 3.04
C PRO A 147 5.11 7.91 3.39
N VAL A 148 4.81 8.04 4.68
CA VAL A 148 3.63 8.72 5.20
C VAL A 148 4.11 9.87 6.05
N GLU A 149 3.71 11.07 5.67
CA GLU A 149 3.91 12.28 6.46
C GLU A 149 2.75 12.44 7.41
N VAL A 150 3.07 12.80 8.65
CA VAL A 150 2.07 13.02 9.68
C VAL A 150 2.40 14.31 10.39
N HIS A 151 1.42 15.21 10.42
CA HIS A 151 1.57 16.53 10.99
C HIS A 151 0.44 16.76 11.99
N ARG A 152 0.81 17.32 13.16
CA ARG A 152 -0.19 17.85 14.09
C ARG A 152 -0.74 19.15 13.49
N VAL A 153 -2.06 19.23 13.43
CA VAL A 153 -2.82 20.40 12.98
C VAL A 153 -3.92 20.69 13.99
N ASP A 154 -4.52 21.87 13.95
CA ASP A 154 -5.72 22.17 14.71
C ASP A 154 -6.93 21.99 13.80
N VAL A 155 -7.98 21.33 14.29
CA VAL A 155 -9.18 20.99 13.51
C VAL A 155 -10.43 21.16 14.36
N PRO A 156 -11.61 21.30 13.74
CA PRO A 156 -12.88 21.23 14.45
C PRO A 156 -13.04 19.86 15.15
N GLY A 157 -13.05 19.86 16.48
CA GLY A 157 -13.39 18.70 17.29
C GLY A 157 -14.89 18.59 17.57
N VAL A 158 -15.27 17.69 18.47
CA VAL A 158 -16.70 17.46 18.83
C VAL A 158 -17.34 18.68 19.52
N HIS A 159 -16.55 19.46 20.26
CA HIS A 159 -17.04 20.62 21.03
C HIS A 159 -16.31 21.91 20.68
N ASP A 160 -14.99 21.84 20.54
CA ASP A 160 -14.10 22.97 20.31
C ASP A 160 -13.05 22.59 19.27
N GLU A 161 -12.23 23.56 18.85
CA GLU A 161 -11.02 23.26 18.10
C GLU A 161 -10.07 22.43 18.96
N VAL A 162 -9.56 21.34 18.41
CA VAL A 162 -8.67 20.41 19.10
C VAL A 162 -7.52 20.00 18.19
N PRO A 163 -6.41 19.52 18.77
CA PRO A 163 -5.36 18.91 17.97
C PRO A 163 -5.91 17.73 17.18
N GLY A 164 -5.74 17.77 15.86
CA GLY A 164 -5.99 16.70 14.93
C GLY A 164 -4.71 16.25 14.23
N THR A 165 -4.91 15.46 13.17
CA THR A 165 -3.80 14.88 12.41
C THR A 165 -4.03 15.02 10.92
N LEU A 166 -3.09 15.68 10.25
CA LEU A 166 -2.96 15.66 8.80
C LEU A 166 -2.03 14.50 8.43
N ALA A 167 -2.52 13.55 7.65
CA ALA A 167 -1.73 12.39 7.25
C ALA A 167 -1.90 12.07 5.76
N PHE A 168 -0.79 12.01 5.04
CA PHE A 168 -0.77 11.74 3.60
C PHE A 168 0.53 11.03 3.20
N THR A 169 0.56 10.37 2.04
CA THR A 169 1.80 9.81 1.51
C THR A 169 2.68 10.90 0.91
N SER A 170 4.01 10.90 1.11
CA SER A 170 4.89 11.95 0.53
C SER A 170 4.85 12.03 -1.01
N THR A 171 4.28 11.04 -1.66
CA THR A 171 4.05 11.00 -3.10
C THR A 171 2.64 10.48 -3.35
N ALA A 172 1.92 11.12 -4.27
CA ALA A 172 0.61 10.70 -4.71
C ALA A 172 0.67 9.30 -5.34
N LEU A 173 -0.23 8.42 -4.94
CA LEU A 173 -0.26 7.04 -5.39
C LEU A 173 -1.39 6.81 -6.41
N PRO A 174 -1.31 5.72 -7.19
CA PRO A 174 -2.50 5.15 -7.81
C PRO A 174 -3.56 4.81 -6.75
N TRP A 175 -4.81 5.06 -7.08
CA TRP A 175 -5.91 5.12 -6.12
C TRP A 175 -7.20 4.61 -6.74
N LEU A 176 -8.15 4.23 -5.89
CA LEU A 176 -9.53 3.87 -6.27
C LEU A 176 -10.53 4.91 -5.79
N THR A 177 -11.67 5.00 -6.46
CA THR A 177 -12.77 5.86 -6.02
C THR A 177 -13.31 5.41 -4.66
N PRO A 178 -13.94 6.31 -3.88
CA PRO A 178 -14.25 7.70 -4.18
C PRO A 178 -13.25 8.71 -3.57
N MET A 179 -13.22 9.90 -4.17
CA MET A 179 -12.66 11.10 -3.52
C MET A 179 -13.67 11.65 -2.51
N ALA A 180 -13.37 11.53 -1.22
CA ALA A 180 -14.16 12.11 -0.13
C ALA A 180 -13.81 13.59 0.09
N ARG A 181 -14.65 14.31 0.84
CA ARG A 181 -14.32 15.67 1.28
C ARG A 181 -13.29 15.61 2.41
N THR A 182 -12.40 16.59 2.43
CA THR A 182 -11.44 16.83 3.51
C THR A 182 -11.76 18.15 4.19
N VAL A 183 -11.31 18.28 5.44
CA VAL A 183 -11.32 19.55 6.19
C VAL A 183 -9.86 19.93 6.36
N GLU A 184 -9.44 21.01 5.70
CA GLU A 184 -8.03 21.47 5.73
C GLU A 184 -7.04 20.33 5.39
N GLY A 185 -7.34 19.59 4.32
CA GLY A 185 -6.54 18.42 3.91
C GLY A 185 -6.75 17.16 4.75
N VAL A 186 -7.31 17.26 5.96
CA VAL A 186 -7.54 16.12 6.85
C VAL A 186 -8.68 15.26 6.34
N LEU A 187 -8.42 13.95 6.24
CA LEU A 187 -9.41 12.95 5.89
C LEU A 187 -9.75 12.12 7.13
N GLY A 188 -10.89 12.41 7.74
CA GLY A 188 -11.44 11.64 8.85
C GLY A 188 -12.53 10.66 8.39
N SER A 189 -12.67 9.53 9.09
CA SER A 189 -13.81 8.64 8.92
C SER A 189 -14.22 7.97 10.25
N GLN A 190 -15.53 7.77 10.43
CA GLN A 190 -16.07 6.97 11.54
C GLN A 190 -16.08 5.48 11.20
N ASP A 191 -16.21 5.15 9.92
CA ASP A 191 -16.20 3.79 9.37
C ASP A 191 -15.20 3.65 8.22
N VAL A 192 -14.95 2.42 7.77
CA VAL A 192 -14.14 2.20 6.56
C VAL A 192 -14.87 2.68 5.31
N ARG A 193 -14.16 3.35 4.40
CA ARG A 193 -14.73 3.79 3.12
C ARG A 193 -14.74 2.65 2.10
N VAL A 194 -15.86 2.38 1.46
CA VAL A 194 -15.91 1.36 0.39
C VAL A 194 -15.27 1.89 -0.89
N CYS A 195 -14.20 1.24 -1.33
CA CYS A 195 -13.41 1.59 -2.51
C CYS A 195 -13.94 0.92 -3.79
N ARG A 196 -13.80 1.58 -4.95
CA ARG A 196 -14.24 1.09 -6.27
C ARG A 196 -13.31 1.51 -7.40
#